data_AF-G0QA55-F1
#
_entry.id   AF-G0QA55-F1
#
_cell.length_a   1.000
_cell.length_b   1.000
_cell.length_c   1.000
_cell.angle_alpha   90.00
_cell.angle_beta   90.00
_cell.angle_gamma   90.00
#
_symmetry.space_group_name_H-M   'P 1'
#
loop_
_entity.id
_entity.type
_entity.pdbx_description
1 polymer ?
#
loop_
_entity_poly.entity_id
_entity_poly.type
_entity_poly.pdbx_seq_one_letter_code
_entity_poly.pdbx_strand_id
1 'polypeptide(L)'
;MPENHVCTVCDDTFESEKALHIHESKKHPSKQAQDLQELIQKFDEEASEVEKLKKKKEHLEQELEEEKDRNENLSETLDHLKERKETLEDSLEERKQRIEGLEEQLQQEKESEEELEEELEQKQEQITSLETERDSLESSLADTQNLINKFETQVNEMDEKL
;
A
#
# COMPACT_ATOMS: atom_id res chain seq x y z
N MET A 1 11.55 47.05 73.06
CA MET A 1 11.33 46.12 74.18
C MET A 1 12.41 45.07 74.07
N PRO A 2 13.12 44.69 75.15
CA PRO A 2 14.14 43.63 75.05
C PRO A 2 13.46 42.31 74.68
N GLU A 3 13.94 41.67 73.61
CA GLU A 3 13.53 40.32 73.25
C GLU A 3 14.13 39.36 74.29
N ASN A 4 13.28 38.86 75.19
CA ASN A 4 13.67 37.85 76.16
C ASN A 4 13.72 36.49 75.46
N HIS A 5 14.90 35.87 75.40
CA HIS A 5 15.08 34.56 74.80
C HIS A 5 14.96 33.47 75.87
N VAL A 6 13.99 32.57 75.74
CA VAL A 6 13.71 31.53 76.76
C VAL A 6 14.20 30.17 76.26
N CYS A 7 14.90 29.42 77.11
CA CYS A 7 15.32 28.06 76.78
C CYS A 7 14.12 27.11 76.80
N THR A 8 13.91 26.38 75.70
CA THR A 8 12.76 25.48 75.57
C THR A 8 12.89 24.16 76.34
N VAL A 9 13.96 23.99 77.12
CA VAL A 9 14.24 22.77 77.90
C VAL A 9 14.10 23.00 79.40
N CYS A 10 14.47 24.18 79.90
CA CYS A 10 14.45 24.52 81.33
C CYS A 10 13.74 25.84 81.67
N ASP A 11 13.17 26.53 80.67
CA ASP A 11 12.49 27.82 80.81
C ASP A 11 13.33 28.99 81.34
N ASP A 12 14.67 28.85 81.36
CA ASP A 12 15.59 29.93 81.73
C ASP A 12 15.53 31.08 80.71
N THR A 13 15.53 32.33 81.18
CA THR A 13 15.45 33.53 80.32
C THR A 13 16.83 34.17 80.15
N PHE A 14 17.17 34.56 78.92
CA PHE A 14 18.45 35.13 78.54
C PHE A 14 18.28 36.47 77.83
N GLU A 15 19.22 37.38 78.08
CA GLU A 15 19.25 38.74 77.52
C GLU A 15 19.71 38.79 76.05
N SER A 16 20.17 37.66 75.49
CA SER A 16 20.55 37.55 74.08
C SER A 16 20.46 36.12 73.57
N GLU A 17 20.18 35.97 72.28
CA GLU A 17 20.18 34.69 71.56
C GLU A 17 21.51 33.94 71.71
N LYS A 18 22.64 34.67 71.69
CA LYS A 18 23.97 34.08 71.90
C LYS A 18 24.13 33.48 73.29
N ALA A 19 23.60 34.12 74.33
CA ALA A 19 23.64 33.60 75.69
C ALA A 19 22.75 32.35 75.84
N LEU A 20 21.58 32.35 75.19
CA LEU A 20 20.70 31.19 75.10
C LEU A 20 21.42 30.01 74.41
N HIS A 21 22.02 30.20 73.23
CA HIS A 21 22.74 29.12 72.55
C HIS A 21 23.95 28.58 73.32
N ILE A 22 24.69 29.43 74.03
CA ILE A 22 25.78 28.98 74.91
C ILE A 22 25.24 28.17 76.09
N HIS A 23 24.08 28.54 76.64
CA HIS A 23 23.43 27.77 77.68
C HIS A 23 22.95 26.42 77.14
N GLU A 24 22.21 26.39 76.03
CA GLU A 24 21.70 25.16 75.42
C GLU A 24 22.83 24.18 75.08
N SER A 25 23.93 24.68 74.53
CA SER A 25 25.11 23.86 74.21
C SER A 25 25.85 23.31 75.42
N LYS A 26 25.84 24.00 76.57
CA LYS A 26 26.54 23.55 77.78
C LYS A 26 25.67 22.77 78.75
N LYS A 27 24.37 23.04 78.80
CA LYS A 27 23.42 22.51 79.80
C LYS A 27 22.48 21.47 79.22
N HIS A 28 22.27 21.46 77.90
CA HIS A 28 21.37 20.51 77.24
C HIS A 28 22.03 19.76 76.07
N PRO A 29 23.19 19.09 76.30
CA PRO A 29 23.85 18.30 75.25
C PRO A 29 22.95 17.17 74.72
N SER A 30 22.02 16.68 75.53
CA SER A 30 21.04 15.66 75.11
C SER A 30 20.06 16.18 74.06
N LYS A 31 19.63 17.44 74.13
CA LYS A 31 18.74 18.04 73.12
C LYS A 31 19.47 18.20 71.80
N GLN A 32 20.72 18.69 71.83
CA GLN A 32 21.54 18.80 70.64
C GLN A 32 21.80 17.43 69.98
N ALA A 33 22.03 16.38 70.79
CA ALA A 33 22.18 15.02 70.28
C ALA A 33 20.89 14.51 69.62
N GLN A 34 19.72 14.83 70.18
CA GLN A 34 18.41 14.49 69.60
C GLN A 34 18.16 15.22 68.28
N ASP A 35 18.36 16.54 68.24
CA ASP A 35 18.18 17.35 67.03
C ASP A 35 19.09 16.86 65.88
N LEU A 36 20.35 16.53 66.21
CA LEU A 36 21.29 15.94 65.24
C LEU A 36 20.82 14.55 64.77
N GLN A 37 20.27 13.73 65.66
CA GLN A 37 19.76 12.41 65.30
C GLN A 37 18.53 12.49 64.39
N GLU A 38 17.62 13.43 64.63
CA GLU A 38 16.49 13.71 63.73
C GLU A 38 16.95 14.18 62.35
N LEU A 39 17.98 15.03 62.30
CA LEU A 39 18.53 15.51 61.05
C LEU A 39 19.22 14.39 60.26
N ILE A 40 19.94 13.50 60.95
CA ILE A 40 20.53 12.29 60.35
C ILE A 40 19.43 11.40 59.77
N GLN A 41 18.35 11.16 60.50
CA GLN A 41 17.24 10.34 60.01
C GLN A 41 16.61 10.94 58.75
N LYS A 42 16.34 12.25 58.74
CA LYS A 42 15.83 12.94 57.54
C LYS A 42 16.79 12.84 56.36
N PHE A 43 18.10 12.98 56.62
CA PHE A 43 19.12 12.85 55.59
C PHE A 43 19.15 11.43 55.00
N ASP A 44 19.02 10.39 55.84
CA ASP A 44 18.96 9.00 55.38
C ASP A 44 17.69 8.72 54.55
N GLU A 45 16.54 9.29 54.96
CA GLU A 45 15.28 9.23 54.22
C GLU A 45 15.40 9.89 52.84
N GLU A 46 15.90 11.13 52.80
CA GLU A 46 16.15 11.88 51.55
C GLU A 46 17.15 11.15 50.64
N ALA A 47 18.23 10.59 51.22
CA ALA A 47 19.21 9.81 50.47
C ALA A 47 18.59 8.57 49.81
N SER A 48 17.69 7.87 50.53
CA SER A 48 16.93 6.74 49.99
C SER A 48 16.00 7.16 48.86
N GLU A 49 15.31 8.30 49.01
CA GLU A 49 14.45 8.84 47.95
C GLU A 49 15.24 9.22 46.69
N VAL A 50 16.41 9.86 46.86
CA VAL A 50 17.31 10.19 45.76
C VAL A 50 17.76 8.92 45.02
N GLU A 51 18.07 7.83 45.73
CA GLU A 51 18.45 6.57 45.09
C GLU A 51 17.29 5.96 44.29
N LYS A 52 16.06 5.99 44.83
CA LYS A 52 14.85 5.55 44.10
C LYS A 52 14.60 6.38 42.85
N LEU A 53 14.74 7.70 42.95
CA LEU A 53 14.59 8.61 41.82
C LEU A 53 15.64 8.37 40.75
N LYS A 54 16.90 8.10 41.13
CA LYS A 54 17.95 7.72 40.17
C LYS A 54 17.60 6.45 39.41
N LYS A 55 17.18 5.39 40.10
CA LYS A 55 16.76 4.13 39.45
C LYS A 55 15.57 4.34 38.51
N LYS A 56 14.59 5.14 38.93
CA LYS A 56 13.44 5.49 38.08
C LYS A 56 13.86 6.28 36.85
N LYS A 57 14.79 7.23 37.01
CA LYS A 57 15.34 8.01 35.91
C LYS A 57 16.05 7.10 34.90
N GLU A 58 16.94 6.23 35.37
CA GLU A 58 17.66 5.29 34.51
C GLU A 58 16.70 4.37 33.74
N HIS A 59 15.65 3.88 34.40
CA HIS A 59 14.62 3.08 33.75
C HIS A 59 13.86 3.87 32.66
N LEU A 60 13.45 5.10 32.95
CA LEU A 60 12.77 5.95 31.96
C LEU A 60 13.69 6.33 30.78
N GLU A 61 14.99 6.49 31.02
CA GLU A 61 15.96 6.73 29.96
C GLU A 61 16.08 5.51 29.03
N GLN A 62 16.03 4.30 29.58
CA GLN A 62 16.01 3.06 28.78
C GLN A 62 14.71 2.91 27.98
N GLU A 63 13.55 3.11 28.62
CA GLU A 63 12.26 3.06 27.92
C GLU A 63 12.18 4.09 26.79
N LEU A 64 12.71 5.30 27.02
CA LEU A 64 12.75 6.34 25.99
C LEU A 64 13.61 5.92 24.80
N GLU A 65 14.74 5.25 25.03
CA GLU A 65 15.59 4.77 23.95
C GLU A 65 14.91 3.66 23.16
N GLU A 66 14.28 2.69 23.82
CA GLU A 66 13.50 1.65 23.14
C GLU A 66 12.36 2.22 22.29
N GLU A 67 11.68 3.27 22.77
CA GLU A 67 10.62 3.93 22.00
C GLU A 67 11.16 4.72 20.81
N LYS A 68 12.37 5.31 20.89
CA LYS A 68 13.03 5.91 19.72
C LYS A 68 13.35 4.85 18.68
N ASP A 69 13.97 3.74 19.09
CA ASP A 69 14.30 2.63 18.20
C ASP A 69 13.04 2.09 17.51
N ARG A 70 11.94 1.92 18.25
CA ARG A 70 10.64 1.51 17.68
C ARG A 70 10.13 2.52 16.66
N ASN A 71 10.23 3.81 16.96
CA ASN A 71 9.77 4.88 16.07
C ASN A 71 10.60 4.93 14.77
N GLU A 72 11.92 4.78 14.86
CA GLU A 72 12.80 4.70 13.69
C GLU A 72 12.42 3.51 12.80
N ASN A 73 12.26 2.31 13.38
CA ASN A 73 11.83 1.13 12.64
C ASN A 73 10.44 1.30 11.98
N LEU A 74 9.50 1.95 12.67
CA LEU A 74 8.18 2.25 12.13
C LEU A 74 8.27 3.25 10.97
N SER A 75 9.14 4.25 11.06
CA SER A 75 9.38 5.21 9.98
C SER A 75 9.93 4.53 8.74
N GLU A 76 10.94 3.67 8.89
CA GLU A 76 11.52 2.90 7.79
C GLU A 76 10.49 1.99 7.13
N THR A 77 9.69 1.29 7.95
CA THR A 77 8.60 0.43 7.45
C THR A 77 7.58 1.25 6.66
N LEU A 78 7.23 2.44 7.15
CA LEU A 78 6.28 3.32 6.50
C LEU A 78 6.81 3.86 5.15
N ASP A 79 8.10 4.16 5.05
CA ASP A 79 8.71 4.57 3.79
C ASP A 79 8.76 3.42 2.78
N HIS A 80 9.13 2.21 3.19
CA HIS A 80 9.03 1.03 2.33
C HIS A 80 7.61 0.74 1.84
N LEU A 81 6.60 0.94 2.70
CA LEU A 81 5.20 0.78 2.30
C LEU A 81 4.77 1.86 1.28
N LYS A 82 5.27 3.09 1.38
CA LYS A 82 5.01 4.13 0.37
C LYS A 82 5.63 3.76 -0.98
N GLU A 83 6.90 3.35 -1.00
CA GLU A 83 7.60 2.92 -2.23
C GLU A 83 6.87 1.73 -2.88
N ARG A 84 6.44 0.76 -2.06
CA ARG A 84 5.69 -0.40 -2.53
C ARG A 84 4.34 0.01 -3.12
N LYS A 85 3.66 0.98 -2.50
CA LYS A 85 2.39 1.52 -3.00
C LYS A 85 2.58 2.19 -4.36
N GLU A 86 3.57 3.05 -4.51
CA GLU A 86 3.88 3.74 -5.77
C GLU A 86 4.17 2.73 -6.90
N THR A 87 5.00 1.72 -6.63
CA THR A 87 5.28 0.64 -7.58
C THR A 87 4.02 -0.11 -8.03
N LEU A 88 3.07 -0.32 -7.10
CA LEU A 88 1.80 -0.99 -7.42
C LEU A 88 0.86 -0.09 -8.23
N GLU A 89 0.86 1.22 -7.97
CA GLU A 89 0.09 2.20 -8.76
C GLU A 89 0.62 2.25 -10.20
N ASP A 90 1.94 2.30 -10.40
CA ASP A 90 2.56 2.25 -11.73
C ASP A 90 2.23 0.95 -12.47
N SER A 91 2.36 -0.19 -11.79
CA SER A 91 2.04 -1.50 -12.37
C SER A 91 0.56 -1.63 -12.75
N LEU A 92 -0.33 -0.97 -12.01
CA LEU A 92 -1.77 -0.97 -12.28
C LEU A 92 -2.07 -0.11 -13.51
N GLU A 93 -1.39 1.02 -13.67
CA GLU A 93 -1.53 1.88 -14.83
C GLU A 93 -1.01 1.22 -16.11
N GLU A 94 0.16 0.57 -16.07
CA GLU A 94 0.68 -0.22 -17.20
C GLU A 94 -0.32 -1.31 -17.63
N ARG A 95 -0.95 -1.98 -16.67
CA ARG A 95 -1.95 -3.01 -16.95
C ARG A 95 -3.21 -2.45 -17.61
N LYS A 96 -3.67 -1.27 -17.21
CA LYS A 96 -4.81 -0.61 -17.85
C LYS A 96 -4.50 -0.28 -19.31
N GLN A 97 -3.35 0.35 -19.57
CA GLN A 97 -2.93 0.68 -20.93
C GLN A 97 -2.81 -0.58 -21.81
N ARG A 98 -2.32 -1.69 -21.24
CA ARG A 98 -2.29 -2.97 -21.95
C ARG A 98 -3.68 -3.53 -22.24
N ILE A 99 -4.63 -3.38 -21.32
CA ILE A 99 -6.02 -3.81 -21.54
C ILE A 99 -6.64 -2.97 -22.65
N GLU A 100 -6.50 -1.65 -22.60
CA GLU A 100 -7.01 -0.73 -23.64
C GLU A 100 -6.44 -1.10 -25.02
N GLY A 101 -5.13 -1.34 -25.12
CA GLY A 101 -4.51 -1.76 -26.38
C GLY A 101 -4.98 -3.14 -26.89
N LEU A 102 -5.32 -4.07 -25.99
CA LEU A 102 -5.90 -5.37 -26.37
C LEU A 102 -7.36 -5.23 -26.81
N GLU A 103 -8.11 -4.32 -26.18
CA GLU A 103 -9.50 -4.02 -26.58
C GLU A 103 -9.55 -3.39 -27.98
N GLU A 104 -8.62 -2.47 -28.28
CA GLU A 104 -8.48 -1.89 -29.63
C GLU A 104 -8.13 -2.96 -30.68
N GLN A 105 -7.18 -3.85 -30.37
CA GLN A 105 -6.82 -4.97 -31.28
C GLN A 105 -8.01 -5.90 -31.53
N LEU A 106 -8.75 -6.25 -30.47
CA LEU A 106 -9.93 -7.10 -30.58
C LEU A 106 -11.01 -6.45 -31.45
N GLN A 107 -11.18 -5.13 -31.36
CA GLN A 107 -12.13 -4.41 -32.19
C GLN A 107 -11.71 -4.43 -33.66
N GLN A 108 -10.42 -4.21 -33.96
CA GLN A 108 -9.89 -4.30 -35.33
C GLN A 108 -10.02 -5.71 -35.91
N GLU A 109 -9.78 -6.74 -35.11
CA GLU A 109 -9.95 -8.13 -35.55
C GLU A 109 -11.41 -8.43 -35.90
N LYS A 110 -12.38 -7.92 -35.12
CA LYS A 110 -13.80 -8.08 -35.44
C LYS A 110 -14.21 -7.38 -36.71
N GLU A 111 -13.73 -6.14 -36.92
CA GLU A 111 -14.00 -5.40 -38.16
C GLU A 111 -13.43 -6.15 -39.37
N SER A 112 -12.20 -6.67 -39.25
CA SER A 112 -11.60 -7.49 -40.30
C SER A 112 -12.33 -8.83 -40.51
N GLU A 113 -12.90 -9.43 -39.47
CA GLU A 113 -13.72 -10.64 -39.56
C GLU A 113 -15.01 -10.35 -40.34
N GLU A 114 -15.71 -9.26 -40.01
CA GLU A 114 -16.93 -8.82 -40.71
C GLU A 114 -16.65 -8.55 -42.21
N GLU A 115 -15.56 -7.86 -42.54
CA GLU A 115 -15.16 -7.61 -43.93
C GLU A 115 -14.89 -8.91 -44.71
N LEU A 116 -14.25 -9.89 -44.08
CA LEU A 116 -13.98 -11.19 -44.69
C LEU A 116 -15.25 -12.02 -44.88
N GLU A 117 -16.21 -11.94 -43.94
CA GLU A 117 -17.52 -12.57 -44.07
C GLU A 117 -18.30 -11.99 -45.25
N GLU A 118 -18.31 -10.67 -45.42
CA GLU A 118 -18.94 -10.01 -46.58
C GLU A 118 -18.28 -10.41 -47.90
N GLU A 119 -16.94 -10.47 -47.95
CA GLU A 119 -16.24 -10.93 -49.16
C GLU A 119 -16.58 -12.39 -49.48
N LEU A 120 -16.65 -13.25 -48.47
CA LEU A 120 -17.03 -14.66 -48.62
C LEU A 120 -18.44 -14.80 -49.21
N GLU A 121 -19.41 -14.02 -48.72
CA GLU A 121 -20.78 -14.01 -49.23
C GLU A 121 -20.81 -13.59 -50.71
N GLN A 122 -20.12 -12.50 -51.06
CA GLN A 122 -20.03 -12.03 -52.45
C GLN A 122 -19.40 -13.09 -53.37
N LYS A 123 -18.35 -13.79 -52.92
CA LYS A 123 -17.75 -14.89 -53.69
C LYS A 123 -18.72 -16.05 -53.86
N GLN A 124 -19.50 -16.38 -52.83
CA GLN A 124 -20.50 -17.45 -52.91
C GLN A 124 -21.62 -17.12 -53.91
N GLU A 125 -22.07 -15.86 -53.95
CA GLU A 125 -23.02 -15.38 -54.96
C GLU A 125 -22.44 -15.46 -56.38
N GLN A 126 -21.19 -15.03 -56.56
CA GLN A 126 -20.48 -15.12 -57.85
C GLN A 126 -20.37 -16.57 -58.35
N ILE A 127 -20.01 -17.50 -57.46
CA ILE A 127 -19.96 -18.94 -57.78
C ILE A 127 -21.34 -19.42 -58.24
N THR A 128 -22.39 -19.09 -57.49
CA THR A 128 -23.76 -19.49 -57.81
C THR A 128 -24.18 -18.97 -59.19
N SER A 129 -23.87 -17.70 -59.50
CA SER A 129 -24.13 -17.12 -60.82
C SER A 129 -23.38 -17.86 -61.93
N LEU A 130 -22.09 -18.13 -61.75
CA LEU A 130 -21.28 -18.86 -62.73
C LEU A 130 -21.77 -20.30 -62.94
N GLU A 131 -22.25 -20.96 -61.89
CA GLU A 131 -22.87 -22.29 -61.98
C GLU A 131 -24.14 -22.25 -62.83
N THR A 132 -25.02 -21.25 -62.62
CA THR A 132 -26.22 -21.12 -63.45
C THR A 132 -25.90 -20.80 -64.91
N GLU A 133 -24.88 -19.99 -65.17
CA GLU A 133 -24.43 -19.69 -66.53
C GLU A 133 -23.85 -20.94 -67.20
N ARG A 134 -23.02 -21.71 -66.48
CA ARG A 134 -22.49 -23.00 -66.94
C ARG A 134 -23.63 -23.94 -67.35
N ASP A 135 -24.63 -24.12 -66.49
CA ASP A 135 -25.74 -25.04 -66.73
C ASP A 135 -26.56 -24.62 -67.97
N SER A 136 -26.77 -23.31 -68.15
CA SER A 136 -27.42 -22.74 -69.33
C SER A 136 -26.63 -23.00 -70.61
N LEU A 137 -25.31 -22.77 -70.59
CA LEU A 137 -24.43 -23.04 -71.71
C LEU A 137 -24.38 -24.54 -72.06
N GLU A 138 -24.37 -25.41 -71.05
CA GLU A 138 -24.41 -26.86 -71.24
C GLU A 138 -25.71 -27.30 -71.93
N SER A 139 -26.86 -26.74 -71.53
CA SER A 139 -28.13 -26.97 -72.22
C SER A 139 -28.09 -26.49 -73.67
N SER A 140 -27.59 -25.27 -73.92
CA SER A 140 -27.49 -24.72 -75.28
C SER A 140 -26.54 -25.54 -76.17
N LEU A 141 -25.47 -26.11 -75.60
CA LEU A 141 -24.54 -26.98 -76.31
C LEU A 141 -25.25 -28.28 -76.70
N ALA A 142 -26.02 -28.88 -75.79
CA ALA A 142 -26.80 -30.08 -76.08
C ALA A 142 -27.83 -29.86 -77.20
N ASP A 143 -28.55 -28.73 -77.19
CA ASP A 143 -29.49 -28.35 -78.24
C ASP A 143 -28.80 -28.19 -79.61
N THR A 144 -27.63 -27.54 -79.62
CA THR A 144 -26.83 -27.37 -80.84
C THR A 144 -26.34 -28.72 -81.37
N GLN A 145 -25.88 -29.61 -80.49
CA GLN A 145 -25.46 -30.97 -80.85
C GLN A 145 -26.60 -31.76 -81.48
N ASN A 146 -27.81 -31.67 -80.90
CA ASN A 146 -29.01 -32.30 -81.44
C ASN A 146 -29.37 -31.76 -82.84
N LEU A 147 -29.24 -30.44 -83.05
CA LEU A 147 -29.48 -29.82 -84.34
C LEU A 147 -28.46 -30.27 -85.40
N ILE A 148 -27.18 -30.37 -85.03
CA ILE A 148 -26.12 -30.90 -85.91
C ILE A 148 -26.44 -32.33 -86.32
N ASN A 149 -26.75 -33.22 -85.37
CA ASN A 149 -27.10 -34.62 -85.66
C ASN A 149 -28.29 -34.73 -86.64
N LYS A 150 -29.27 -33.84 -86.50
CA LYS A 150 -30.43 -33.77 -87.41
C LYS A 150 -30.01 -33.34 -88.81
N PHE A 151 -29.16 -32.31 -88.94
CA PHE A 151 -28.65 -31.88 -90.24
C PHE A 151 -27.75 -32.94 -90.89
N GLU A 152 -26.90 -33.61 -90.13
CA GLU A 152 -26.08 -34.73 -90.65
C GLU A 152 -26.98 -35.85 -91.21
N THR A 153 -28.05 -36.21 -90.50
CA THR A 153 -29.02 -37.20 -90.98
C THR A 153 -29.68 -36.74 -92.28
N GLN A 154 -30.10 -35.47 -92.38
CA GLN A 154 -30.70 -34.91 -93.60
C GLN A 154 -29.74 -34.89 -94.79
N VAL A 155 -28.46 -34.56 -94.57
CA VAL A 155 -27.43 -34.58 -95.63
C VAL A 155 -27.24 -35.99 -96.14
N ASN A 156 -27.09 -36.98 -95.25
CA ASN A 156 -26.95 -38.38 -95.64
C ASN A 156 -28.16 -38.88 -96.47
N GLU A 157 -29.38 -38.54 -96.07
CA GLU A 157 -30.59 -38.87 -96.84
C GLU A 157 -30.66 -38.19 -98.22
N MET A 158 -30.01 -37.03 -98.40
CA MET A 158 -29.93 -36.35 -99.69
C MET A 158 -28.89 -37.00 -100.60
N ASP A 159 -27.73 -37.36 -100.05
CA ASP A 159 -26.65 -38.03 -100.79
C ASP A 159 -27.09 -39.41 -101.32
N GLU A 160 -27.94 -40.14 -100.59
CA GLU A 160 -28.51 -41.41 -101.06
C GLU A 160 -29.53 -41.26 -102.22
N LYS A 161 -30.06 -40.05 -102.44
CA LYS A 161 -31.09 -39.77 -103.47
C LYS A 161 -30.52 -39.23 -104.78
N LEU A 162 -29.22 -38.94 -104.86
CA LEU A 162 -28.50 -38.44 -106.03
C LEU A 162 -27.84 -39.58 -106.82
#